data_AF-W8KNR6-F1
#
_entry.id   AF-W8KNR6-F1
#
_cell.length_a   1.000
_cell.length_b   1.000
_cell.length_c   1.000
_cell.angle_alpha   90.00
_cell.angle_beta   90.00
_cell.angle_gamma   90.00
#
_symmetry.space_group_name_H-M   'P 1'
#
loop_
_entity.id
_entity.type
_entity.pdbx_description
1 polymer ?
#
loop_
_entity_poly.entity_id
_entity_poly.type
_entity_poly.pdbx_seq_one_letter_code
_entity_poly.pdbx_strand_id
1 'polypeptide(L)'
;MERFRTRDRWNVYQEIYARFLTLILAAISVARSQPVARQMTAHRFRDYCINFRATILRFREQFHALRRSQDPLASILELLAWIVRDQEMIRPGRSNPRKSKYVNPLPGMAA
;
A
#
# COMPACT_ATOMS: atom_id res chain seq x y z
N MET A 1 -1.91 -21.50 8.20
CA MET A 1 -2.17 -21.00 9.56
C MET A 1 -1.37 -19.74 9.79
N GLU A 2 -2.02 -18.60 10.02
CA GLU A 2 -1.32 -17.39 10.45
C GLU A 2 -0.82 -17.58 11.89
N ARG A 3 0.48 -17.38 12.13
CA ARG A 3 1.05 -17.40 13.47
C ARG A 3 0.95 -16.00 14.07
N PHE A 4 0.21 -15.85 15.17
CA PHE A 4 0.29 -14.65 16.01
C PHE A 4 1.66 -14.61 16.70
N ARG A 5 2.28 -13.43 16.77
CA ARG A 5 3.63 -13.29 17.34
C ARG A 5 3.62 -13.27 18.86
N THR A 6 2.47 -13.01 19.48
CA THR A 6 2.34 -12.80 20.94
C THR A 6 1.34 -13.76 21.58
N ARG A 7 1.59 -14.14 22.84
CA ARG A 7 0.75 -15.08 23.61
C ARG A 7 -0.28 -14.39 24.53
N ASP A 8 -0.12 -13.10 24.82
CA ASP A 8 -1.08 -12.34 25.64
C ASP A 8 -2.30 -11.89 24.84
N ARG A 9 -3.49 -12.04 25.43
CA ARG A 9 -4.78 -11.67 24.81
C ARG A 9 -4.79 -10.23 24.28
N TRP A 10 -4.28 -9.27 25.06
CA TRP A 10 -4.21 -7.87 24.67
C TRP A 10 -3.35 -7.64 23.42
N ASN A 11 -2.20 -8.31 23.36
CA ASN A 11 -1.29 -8.20 22.22
C ASN A 11 -1.86 -8.88 20.97
N VAL A 12 -2.63 -9.97 21.13
CA VAL A 12 -3.36 -10.60 20.01
C VAL A 12 -4.40 -9.64 19.43
N TYR A 13 -5.18 -8.94 20.27
CA TYR A 13 -6.12 -7.93 19.78
C TYR A 13 -5.41 -6.81 19.02
N GLN A 14 -4.31 -6.27 19.57
CA GLN A 14 -3.52 -5.26 18.86
C GLN A 14 -2.99 -5.75 17.52
N GLU A 15 -2.55 -7.02 17.43
CA GLU A 15 -2.09 -7.61 16.18
C GLU A 15 -3.23 -7.76 15.16
N ILE A 16 -4.43 -8.15 15.60
CA ILE A 16 -5.63 -8.22 14.75
C ILE A 16 -5.99 -6.83 14.23
N TYR A 17 -6.10 -5.82 15.11
CA TYR A 17 -6.42 -4.45 14.69
C TYR A 17 -5.37 -3.86 13.75
N ALA A 18 -4.08 -4.13 14.00
CA ALA A 18 -3.00 -3.71 13.10
C ALA A 18 -3.15 -4.33 11.70
N ARG A 19 -3.51 -5.62 11.60
CA ARG A 19 -3.76 -6.28 10.31
C ARG A 19 -4.97 -5.68 9.60
N PHE A 20 -6.08 -5.46 10.30
CA PHE A 20 -7.26 -4.80 9.72
C PHE A 20 -6.94 -3.39 9.22
N LEU A 21 -6.26 -2.59 10.05
CA LEU A 21 -5.86 -1.24 9.67
C LEU A 21 -4.94 -1.25 8.45
N THR A 22 -3.96 -2.15 8.41
CA THR A 22 -3.07 -2.34 7.24
C THR A 22 -3.86 -2.65 5.97
N LEU A 23 -4.84 -3.55 6.06
CA LEU A 23 -5.69 -3.91 4.91
C LEU A 23 -6.54 -2.73 4.44
N ILE A 24 -7.13 -1.98 5.36
CA ILE A 24 -7.95 -0.80 5.04
C ILE A 24 -7.09 0.27 4.37
N LEU A 25 -5.93 0.60 4.94
CA LEU A 25 -5.01 1.60 4.39
C LEU A 25 -4.50 1.20 3.00
N ALA A 26 -4.17 -0.08 2.81
CA ALA A 26 -3.80 -0.61 1.49
C ALA A 26 -4.95 -0.49 0.48
N ALA A 27 -6.18 -0.83 0.87
CA ALA A 27 -7.35 -0.73 0.01
C ALA A 27 -7.64 0.71 -0.41
N ILE A 28 -7.59 1.65 0.53
CA ILE A 28 -7.76 3.09 0.25
C ILE A 28 -6.68 3.56 -0.72
N SER A 29 -5.41 3.22 -0.45
CA SER A 29 -4.27 3.62 -1.27
C SER A 29 -4.37 3.08 -2.70
N VAL A 30 -4.80 1.84 -2.87
CA VAL A 30 -5.00 1.23 -4.19
C VAL A 30 -6.18 1.86 -4.91
N ALA A 31 -7.32 2.03 -4.24
CA ALA A 31 -8.50 2.65 -4.84
C ALA A 31 -8.22 4.07 -5.34
N ARG A 32 -7.45 4.85 -4.58
CA ARG A 32 -7.04 6.22 -4.96
C ARG A 32 -6.04 6.28 -6.11
N SER A 33 -5.16 5.28 -6.24
CA SER A 33 -4.09 5.30 -7.25
C SER A 33 -4.45 4.57 -8.53
N GLN A 34 -5.44 3.68 -8.49
CA GLN A 34 -5.87 2.89 -9.66
C GLN A 34 -6.33 3.75 -10.86
N PRO A 35 -7.04 4.89 -10.67
CA PRO A 35 -7.35 5.79 -11.79
C PRO A 35 -6.10 6.36 -12.47
N VAL A 36 -5.10 6.79 -11.68
CA VAL A 36 -3.82 7.32 -12.19
C VAL A 36 -3.07 6.22 -12.94
N ALA A 37 -2.99 5.02 -12.38
CA ALA A 37 -2.38 3.88 -13.06
C ALA A 37 -3.05 3.58 -14.41
N ARG A 38 -4.39 3.58 -14.47
CA ARG A 38 -5.14 3.38 -15.73
C ARG A 38 -4.81 4.45 -16.76
N GLN A 39 -4.72 5.72 -16.35
CA GLN A 39 -4.34 6.81 -17.24
C GLN A 39 -2.90 6.63 -17.76
N MET A 40 -1.95 6.34 -16.88
CA MET A 40 -0.55 6.11 -17.26
C MET A 40 -0.37 4.92 -18.19
N THR A 41 -1.19 3.87 -18.05
CA THR A 41 -1.13 2.67 -18.89
C THR A 41 -2.16 2.65 -20.00
N ALA A 42 -2.88 3.76 -20.27
CA ALA A 42 -3.94 3.80 -21.28
C ALA A 42 -3.42 3.46 -22.70
N HIS A 43 -2.15 3.78 -22.97
CA HIS A 43 -1.46 3.45 -24.23
C HIS A 43 -1.08 1.97 -24.35
N ARG A 44 -1.29 1.15 -23.32
CA ARG A 44 -0.94 -0.27 -23.32
C ARG A 44 -2.13 -1.10 -23.78
N PHE A 45 -1.85 -2.16 -24.55
CA PHE A 45 -2.88 -3.09 -25.03
C PHE A 45 -3.58 -3.89 -23.92
N ARG A 46 -2.98 -4.01 -22.73
CA ARG A 46 -3.51 -4.82 -21.63
C ARG A 46 -3.71 -3.95 -20.41
N ASP A 47 -4.73 -4.28 -19.63
CA ASP A 47 -5.01 -3.61 -18.37
C ASP A 47 -3.92 -3.83 -17.33
N TYR A 48 -3.58 -2.77 -16.61
CA TYR A 48 -2.70 -2.80 -15.43
C TYR A 48 -3.50 -2.40 -14.19
N CYS A 49 -3.16 -3.05 -13.09
CA CYS A 49 -3.67 -2.73 -11.76
C CYS A 49 -2.53 -2.43 -10.80
N ILE A 50 -2.85 -1.76 -9.70
CA ILE A 50 -1.90 -1.62 -8.61
C ILE A 50 -1.64 -2.99 -7.98
N ASN A 51 -0.38 -3.28 -7.67
CA ASN A 51 0.03 -4.49 -6.99
C ASN A 51 -0.37 -4.46 -5.51
N PHE A 52 -1.62 -4.82 -5.22
CA PHE A 52 -2.19 -4.82 -3.88
C PHE A 52 -1.34 -5.58 -2.85
N ARG A 53 -0.75 -6.72 -3.26
CA ARG A 53 0.12 -7.53 -2.39
C ARG A 53 1.39 -6.76 -2.00
N ALA A 54 2.04 -6.10 -2.95
CA ALA A 54 3.21 -5.27 -2.66
C ALA A 54 2.83 -4.08 -1.76
N THR A 55 1.66 -3.46 -1.99
CA THR A 55 1.14 -2.39 -1.15
C THR A 55 0.96 -2.83 0.31
N ILE A 56 0.34 -4.00 0.55
CA ILE A 56 0.20 -4.55 1.92
C ILE A 56 1.56 -4.78 2.58
N LEU A 57 2.51 -5.36 1.85
CA LEU A 57 3.85 -5.65 2.40
C LEU A 57 4.54 -4.36 2.84
N ARG A 58 4.49 -3.31 2.01
CA ARG A 58 5.05 -1.99 2.32
C ARG A 58 4.38 -1.36 3.54
N PHE A 59 3.06 -1.40 3.64
CA PHE A 59 2.37 -0.93 4.85
C PHE A 59 2.80 -1.71 6.08
N ARG A 60 2.87 -3.04 6.00
CA ARG A 60 3.23 -3.89 7.13
C ARG A 60 4.66 -3.61 7.62
N GLU A 61 5.61 -3.39 6.72
CA GLU A 61 6.99 -3.05 7.07
C GLU A 61 7.07 -1.71 7.82
N GLN A 62 6.31 -0.71 7.35
CA GLN A 62 6.34 0.64 7.90
C GLN A 62 5.39 0.85 9.10
N PHE A 63 4.39 -0.01 9.29
CA PHE A 63 3.42 0.08 10.39
C PHE A 63 4.10 0.02 11.76
N HIS A 64 5.18 -0.75 11.87
CA HIS A 64 5.95 -0.83 13.11
C HIS A 64 6.69 0.48 13.43
N ALA A 65 7.06 1.28 12.43
CA ALA A 65 7.62 2.61 12.63
C ALA A 65 6.55 3.59 13.16
N LEU A 66 5.32 3.51 12.65
CA LEU A 66 4.19 4.33 13.10
C LEU A 66 3.87 4.15 14.59
N ARG A 67 3.98 2.92 15.12
CA ARG A 67 3.69 2.61 16.53
C ARG A 67 4.58 3.39 17.51
N ARG A 68 5.73 3.91 17.06
CA ARG A 68 6.69 4.65 17.90
C ARG A 68 6.65 6.16 17.69
N SER A 69 5.77 6.66 16.82
CA SER A 69 5.67 8.10 16.55
C SER A 69 5.01 8.85 17.71
N GLN A 70 5.49 10.06 17.98
CA GLN A 70 4.87 10.99 18.92
C GLN A 70 3.56 11.58 18.35
N ASP A 71 3.44 11.66 17.03
CA ASP A 71 2.22 12.03 16.32
C ASP A 71 1.82 10.93 15.32
N PRO A 72 1.01 9.95 15.76
CA PRO A 72 0.60 8.83 14.91
C PRO A 72 -0.19 9.26 13.67
N LEU A 73 -0.98 10.34 13.75
CA LEU A 73 -1.82 10.76 12.65
C LEU A 73 -0.98 11.36 11.52
N ALA A 74 -0.09 12.30 11.86
CA ALA A 74 0.84 12.87 10.88
C ALA A 74 1.69 11.79 10.21
N SER A 75 2.22 10.84 10.99
CA SER A 75 3.02 9.74 10.44
C SER A 75 2.21 8.80 9.54
N ILE A 76 0.94 8.53 9.87
CA ILE A 76 0.06 7.73 8.99
C ILE A 76 -0.17 8.46 7.65
N LEU A 77 -0.39 9.77 7.68
CA LEU A 77 -0.58 10.58 6.46
C LEU A 77 0.68 10.61 5.59
N GLU A 78 1.86 10.78 6.20
CA GLU A 78 3.15 10.69 5.51
C GLU A 78 3.37 9.31 4.90
N LEU A 79 3.06 8.24 5.65
CA LEU A 79 3.16 6.87 5.14
C LEU A 79 2.24 6.65 3.94
N LEU A 80 0.99 7.13 4.02
CA LEU A 80 0.04 7.05 2.91
C LEU A 80 0.59 7.77 1.68
N ALA A 81 1.10 8.99 1.84
CA ALA A 81 1.67 9.76 0.74
C ALA A 81 2.89 9.05 0.10
N TRP A 82 3.78 8.50 0.93
CA TRP A 82 4.95 7.76 0.48
C TRP A 82 4.56 6.50 -0.29
N ILE A 83 3.63 5.70 0.25
CA ILE A 83 3.18 4.46 -0.40
C ILE A 83 2.47 4.76 -1.72
N VAL A 84 1.61 5.79 -1.78
CA VAL A 84 0.92 6.19 -3.03
C VAL A 84 1.92 6.56 -4.12
N ARG A 85 3.01 7.26 -3.78
CA ARG A 85 4.06 7.68 -4.73
C ARG A 85 4.82 6.51 -5.33
N ASP A 86 5.10 5.49 -4.54
CA ASP A 86 5.91 4.34 -4.94
C ASP A 86 5.07 3.08 -5.18
N GLN A 87 3.83 3.24 -5.65
CA GLN A 87 3.01 2.07 -5.99
C GLN A 87 3.47 1.39 -7.26
N GLU A 88 3.62 0.07 -7.17
CA GLU A 88 3.94 -0.76 -8.30
C GLU A 88 2.69 -1.13 -9.09
N MET A 89 2.76 -0.98 -10.41
CA MET A 89 1.74 -1.49 -11.32
C MET A 89 2.10 -2.91 -11.75
N ILE A 90 1.11 -3.79 -11.74
CA ILE A 90 1.22 -5.17 -12.19
C ILE A 90 0.10 -5.48 -13.17
N ARG A 91 0.38 -6.38 -14.11
CA ARG A 91 -0.66 -6.91 -14.97
C ARG A 91 -1.46 -7.97 -14.22
N PRO A 92 -2.80 -8.00 -14.31
CA PRO A 92 -3.61 -9.07 -13.73
C PRO A 92 -3.11 -10.46 -14.15
N GLY A 93 -3.01 -11.37 -13.19
CA GLY A 93 -2.52 -12.75 -13.40
C GLY A 93 -0.99 -12.91 -13.40
N ARG A 94 -0.22 -11.85 -13.12
CA ARG A 94 1.24 -11.96 -12.89
C ARG A 94 1.58 -11.88 -11.41
N SER A 95 2.63 -12.60 -11.02
CA SER A 95 3.14 -12.58 -9.64
C SER A 95 4.14 -11.46 -9.38
N ASN A 96 4.82 -10.97 -10.43
CA ASN A 96 5.83 -9.91 -10.35
C ASN A 96 5.53 -8.79 -11.36
N PRO A 97 5.78 -7.51 -11.00
CA PRO A 97 5.71 -6.41 -11.95
C PRO A 97 6.78 -6.58 -13.03
N ARG A 98 6.53 -6.02 -14.22
CA ARG A 98 7.59 -5.86 -15.22
C ARG A 98 8.58 -4.84 -14.67
N LYS A 99 9.89 -4.98 -14.95
CA LYS A 99 10.89 -3.93 -14.65
C LYS A 99 10.35 -2.60 -15.21
N SER A 100 9.87 -1.75 -14.32
CA SER A 100 9.11 -0.54 -14.64
C SER A 100 9.86 0.62 -14.00
N LYS A 101 10.26 1.60 -14.81
CA LYS A 101 10.92 2.84 -14.34
C LYS A 101 9.91 3.88 -13.82
N TYR A 102 8.63 3.56 -13.75
CA TYR A 102 7.58 4.54 -13.45
C TYR A 102 7.39 4.70 -11.95
N VAL A 103 7.76 5.88 -11.46
CA VAL A 103 7.30 6.42 -10.17
C VAL A 103 5.95 7.06 -10.41
N ASN A 104 4.96 6.79 -9.56
CA ASN A 104 3.61 7.32 -9.72
C ASN A 104 3.63 8.82 -9.37
N PRO A 105 3.29 9.74 -10.30
CA PRO A 105 3.10 11.14 -9.95
C PRO A 105 1.86 11.27 -9.05
N LEU A 106 1.93 12.11 -8.02
CA LEU A 106 0.82 12.28 -7.09
C LEU A 106 -0.42 12.81 -7.82
N PRO A 107 -1.63 12.31 -7.48
CA PRO A 107 -2.86 12.89 -7.99
C PRO A 107 -2.94 14.36 -7.56
N GLY A 108 -2.95 15.28 -8.54
CA GLY A 108 -2.91 16.73 -8.33
C GLY A 108 -1.63 17.44 -8.82
N MET A 109 -0.62 16.69 -9.29
CA MET A 109 0.57 17.22 -9.96
C MET A 109 0.56 16.90 -11.46
N ALA A 110 -0.54 17.23 -12.15
CA ALA A 110 -0.51 17.35 -13.61
C ALA A 110 0.13 18.71 -13.93
N ALA A 111 1.21 18.66 -14.72
CA ALA A 111 1.86 19.84 -15.29
C ALA A 111 0.92 20.61 -16.23
#